data_AF-A0A137PEQ6-F1
#
_entry.id   AF-A0A137PEQ6-F1
#
_cell.length_a   1.000
_cell.length_b   1.000
_cell.length_c   1.000
_cell.angle_alpha   90.00
_cell.angle_beta   90.00
_cell.angle_gamma   90.00
#
_symmetry.space_group_name_H-M   'P 1'
#
loop_
_entity.id
_entity.type
_entity.pdbx_description
1 polymer ?
#
loop_
_entity_poly.entity_id
_entity_poly.type
_entity_poly.pdbx_seq_one_letter_code
_entity_poly.pdbx_strand_id
1 'polypeptide(L)'
;MINSLTKLAFIPVGLYLIFIIAVHFQQVQREILFLNWLSFPNPETLKTPSIYGFPENQVRNFYIESQQNRKLGVWQITPLDSYWNEVNQGNKDFDDSYYDSFFTNKSTTT
;
A
#
# COMPACT_ATOMS: atom_id res chain seq x y z
N MET A 1 -23.02 -26.92 -38.10
CA MET A 1 -22.38 -27.65 -36.99
C MET A 1 -21.31 -26.73 -36.40
N ILE A 2 -21.56 -26.09 -35.25
CA ILE A 2 -20.60 -25.13 -34.68
C ILE A 2 -19.44 -25.94 -34.07
N ASN A 3 -18.24 -25.76 -34.63
CA ASN A 3 -17.02 -26.44 -34.18
C ASN A 3 -16.72 -26.14 -32.70
N SER A 4 -16.14 -27.11 -31.99
CA SER A 4 -15.75 -26.93 -30.57
C SER A 4 -14.80 -25.74 -30.36
N LEU A 5 -14.01 -25.39 -31.37
CA LEU A 5 -13.11 -24.22 -31.34
C LEU A 5 -13.88 -22.89 -31.27
N THR A 6 -14.99 -22.78 -32.01
CA THR A 6 -15.84 -21.58 -31.97
C THR A 6 -16.57 -21.47 -30.64
N LYS A 7 -17.04 -22.58 -30.07
CA LYS A 7 -17.64 -22.60 -28.72
C LYS A 7 -16.66 -22.14 -27.64
N LEU A 8 -15.39 -22.54 -27.73
CA LEU A 8 -14.34 -22.14 -26.80
C LEU A 8 -14.09 -20.62 -26.84
N ALA A 9 -14.20 -20.00 -28.02
CA ALA A 9 -14.04 -18.55 -28.18
C ALA A 9 -15.22 -17.73 -27.62
N PHE A 10 -16.43 -18.30 -27.55
CA PHE A 10 -17.59 -17.63 -26.94
C PHE A 10 -17.55 -17.59 -25.42
N ILE A 11 -16.80 -18.49 -24.77
CA ILE A 11 -16.66 -18.54 -23.31
C ILE A 11 -16.07 -17.23 -22.74
N PRO A 12 -14.90 -16.73 -23.20
CA PRO A 12 -14.34 -15.49 -22.67
C PRO A 12 -15.23 -14.28 -22.98
N VAL A 13 -15.91 -14.27 -24.14
CA VAL A 13 -16.84 -13.19 -24.52
C VAL A 13 -18.06 -13.18 -23.59
N GLY A 14 -18.62 -14.35 -23.29
CA GLY A 14 -19.73 -14.49 -22.34
C GLY A 14 -19.33 -14.08 -20.93
N LEU A 15 -18.16 -14.52 -20.46
CA LEU A 15 -17.61 -14.13 -19.16
C LEU A 15 -17.38 -12.61 -19.08
N TYR A 16 -16.88 -11.99 -20.15
CA TYR A 16 -16.69 -10.55 -20.20
C TYR A 16 -18.01 -9.79 -20.12
N LEU A 17 -19.05 -10.23 -20.84
CA LEU A 17 -20.38 -9.62 -20.74
C LEU A 17 -20.97 -9.76 -19.34
N ILE A 18 -20.83 -10.94 -18.72
CA ILE A 18 -21.27 -11.17 -17.32
C ILE A 18 -20.52 -10.24 -16.36
N PHE A 19 -19.22 -10.06 -16.56
CA PHE A 19 -18.41 -9.14 -15.75
C PHE A 19 -18.89 -7.68 -15.90
N ILE A 20 -19.14 -7.21 -17.11
CA ILE A 20 -19.68 -5.86 -17.35
C ILE A 20 -21.03 -5.67 -16.64
N ILE A 21 -21.92 -6.66 -16.73
CA ILE A 21 -23.22 -6.60 -16.06
C ILE A 21 -23.04 -6.59 -14.54
N ALA A 22 -22.15 -7.43 -13.99
CA ALA A 22 -21.87 -7.48 -12.57
C ALA A 22 -21.34 -6.14 -12.04
N VAL A 23 -20.46 -5.46 -12.78
CA VAL A 23 -19.89 -4.16 -12.39
C VAL A 23 -20.92 -3.01 -12.45
N HIS A 24 -22.09 -3.18 -13.08
CA HIS A 24 -23.15 -2.17 -13.00
C HIS A 24 -23.84 -2.12 -11.62
N PHE A 25 -23.73 -3.18 -10.82
CA PHE A 25 -24.33 -3.21 -9.50
C PHE A 25 -23.41 -2.50 -8.49
N GLN A 26 -23.94 -1.47 -7.83
CA GLN A 26 -23.20 -0.67 -6.83
C GLN A 26 -22.61 -1.53 -5.69
N GLN A 27 -23.28 -2.63 -5.32
CA GLN A 27 -22.74 -3.57 -4.33
C GLN A 27 -21.45 -4.22 -4.83
N VAL A 28 -21.44 -4.73 -6.06
CA VAL A 28 -20.25 -5.35 -6.67
C VAL A 28 -19.14 -4.33 -6.85
N GLN A 29 -19.45 -3.10 -7.27
CA GLN A 29 -18.47 -2.01 -7.35
C GLN A 29 -17.80 -1.75 -6.00
N ARG A 30 -18.58 -1.70 -4.91
CA ARG A 30 -18.05 -1.47 -3.57
C ARG A 30 -17.12 -2.61 -3.14
N GLU A 31 -17.51 -3.86 -3.32
CA GLU A 31 -16.65 -5.00 -2.96
C GLU A 31 -15.37 -5.07 -3.81
N ILE A 32 -15.44 -4.67 -5.10
CA ILE A 32 -14.27 -4.57 -5.98
C ILE A 32 -13.35 -3.42 -5.56
N LEU A 33 -13.92 -2.28 -5.17
CA LEU A 33 -13.13 -1.11 -4.75
C LEU A 33 -12.48 -1.34 -3.38
N PHE A 34 -13.16 -2.10 -2.51
CA PHE A 34 -12.70 -2.47 -1.19
C PHE A 34 -12.43 -3.98 -1.14
N LEU A 35 -11.42 -4.45 -1.89
CA LEU A 35 -10.92 -5.83 -1.87
C LEU A 35 -10.34 -6.28 -0.50
N ASN A 36 -10.65 -5.54 0.57
CA ASN A 36 -10.18 -5.72 1.94
C ASN A 36 -10.53 -7.08 2.54
N TRP A 37 -11.51 -7.81 1.96
CA TRP A 37 -11.86 -9.16 2.41
C TRP A 37 -10.85 -10.23 1.95
N LEU A 38 -10.07 -9.93 0.91
CA LEU A 38 -9.12 -10.86 0.33
C LEU A 38 -7.77 -10.60 1.00
N SER A 39 -7.43 -11.45 1.97
CA SER A 39 -6.07 -11.49 2.49
C SER A 39 -5.13 -11.95 1.39
N PHE A 40 -4.51 -11.00 0.68
CA PHE A 40 -3.50 -11.32 -0.32
C PHE A 40 -2.38 -12.14 0.35
N PRO A 41 -1.94 -13.26 -0.26
CA PRO A 41 -1.02 -14.20 0.38
C PRO A 41 0.36 -13.62 0.68
N ASN A 42 0.74 -12.55 -0.04
CA ASN A 42 1.86 -11.68 0.32
C ASN A 42 1.29 -10.33 0.74
N PRO A 43 0.95 -10.11 2.02
CA PRO A 43 0.82 -8.75 2.51
C PRO A 43 2.20 -8.12 2.29
N GLU A 44 2.29 -7.20 1.35
CA GLU A 44 3.52 -6.54 1.00
C GLU A 44 4.18 -6.05 2.30
N THR A 45 5.34 -6.59 2.61
CA THR A 45 5.98 -6.37 3.90
C THR A 45 6.23 -4.87 4.06
N LEU A 46 5.66 -4.30 5.13
CA LEU A 46 5.91 -2.90 5.53
C LEU A 46 7.40 -2.59 5.75
N LYS A 47 8.26 -3.59 5.73
CA LYS A 47 9.72 -3.48 5.87
C LYS A 47 10.39 -2.76 4.70
N THR A 48 9.77 -2.70 3.52
CA THR A 48 10.43 -2.20 2.32
C THR A 48 9.60 -1.11 1.62
N PRO A 49 9.56 0.11 2.18
CA PRO A 49 8.82 1.23 1.58
C PRO A 49 9.39 1.66 0.22
N SER A 50 10.64 1.31 -0.11
CA SER A 50 11.26 1.62 -1.40
C SER A 50 10.59 0.96 -2.60
N ILE A 51 9.89 -0.17 -2.40
CA ILE A 51 9.10 -0.82 -3.46
C ILE A 51 7.95 0.08 -3.92
N TYR A 52 7.49 0.99 -3.06
CA TYR A 52 6.37 1.89 -3.31
C TYR A 52 6.80 3.28 -3.78
N GLY A 53 8.09 3.46 -4.12
CA GLY A 53 8.62 4.71 -4.66
C GLY A 53 9.14 5.69 -3.62
N PHE A 54 9.27 5.29 -2.36
CA PHE A 54 9.93 6.12 -1.34
C PHE A 54 11.47 5.98 -1.41
N PRO A 55 12.22 7.09 -1.39
CA PRO A 55 13.65 7.10 -1.12
C PRO A 55 14.06 6.28 0.12
N GLU A 56 15.26 5.69 0.08
CA GLU A 56 15.82 4.96 1.22
C GLU A 56 15.89 5.86 2.46
N ASN A 57 15.49 5.31 3.61
CA ASN A 57 15.49 6.00 4.92
C ASN A 57 14.60 7.25 5.03
N GLN A 58 13.76 7.55 4.03
CA GLN A 58 12.72 8.58 4.20
C GLN A 58 11.55 8.06 5.06
N VAL A 59 11.31 6.74 5.00
CA VAL A 59 10.14 6.11 5.62
C VAL A 59 10.58 5.01 6.56
N ARG A 60 10.06 5.04 7.79
CA ARG A 60 10.28 4.01 8.82
C ARG A 60 8.99 3.25 9.08
N ASN A 61 9.10 1.94 9.26
CA ASN A 61 7.99 1.11 9.71
C ASN A 61 7.99 0.98 11.24
N PHE A 62 6.82 1.13 11.85
CA PHE A 62 6.61 0.85 13.26
C PHE A 62 5.26 0.18 13.49
N TYR A 63 5.09 -0.45 14.65
CA TYR A 63 3.88 -1.18 14.99
C TYR A 63 3.20 -0.53 16.19
N ILE A 64 1.92 -0.25 16.05
CA ILE A 64 1.07 0.25 17.13
C ILE A 64 0.27 -0.92 17.70
N GLU A 65 0.37 -1.15 19.00
CA GLU A 65 -0.45 -2.15 19.68
C GLU A 65 -1.80 -1.53 20.06
N SER A 66 -2.87 -2.11 19.51
CA SER A 66 -4.24 -1.77 19.88
C SER A 66 -4.62 -2.45 21.20
N GLN A 67 -5.56 -1.88 21.95
CA GLN A 67 -6.10 -2.42 23.21
C GLN A 67 -6.59 -3.88 23.10
N GLN A 68 -6.92 -4.35 21.89
CA GLN A 68 -7.34 -5.72 21.61
C GLN A 68 -6.19 -6.65 21.25
N ASN A 69 -4.95 -6.32 21.62
CA ASN A 69 -3.75 -7.10 21.30
C ASN A 69 -3.54 -7.32 19.78
N ARG A 70 -4.03 -6.37 18.96
CA ARG A 70 -3.84 -6.36 17.52
C ARG A 70 -2.72 -5.39 17.18
N LYS A 71 -1.76 -5.83 16.36
CA LYS A 71 -0.65 -4.99 15.89
C LYS A 71 -1.04 -4.32 14.58
N LEU A 72 -1.07 -3.01 14.57
CA LEU A 72 -1.26 -2.21 13.37
C LEU A 72 0.12 -1.78 12.86
N GLY A 73 0.50 -2.22 11.67
CA GLY A 73 1.72 -1.76 11.05
C GLY A 73 1.49 -0.42 10.36
N VAL A 74 2.37 0.54 10.61
CA VAL A 74 2.26 1.92 10.13
C VAL A 74 3.60 2.36 9.55
N TRP A 75 3.54 3.24 8.55
CA TRP A 75 4.69 3.96 8.04
C TRP A 75 4.71 5.39 8.58
N GLN A 76 5.83 5.76 9.17
CA GLN A 76 6.17 7.14 9.45
C GLN A 76 6.88 7.70 8.22
N ILE A 77 6.28 8.69 7.57
CA ILE A 77 6.86 9.36 6.41
C ILE A 77 7.46 10.67 6.87
N THR A 78 8.76 10.84 6.66
CA THR A 78 9.46 12.07 6.96
C THR A 78 9.21 13.11 5.85
N PRO A 79 8.99 14.40 6.19
CA PRO A 79 8.88 15.46 5.20
C PRO A 79 10.08 15.51 4.26
N LEU A 80 9.82 15.75 2.97
CA LEU A 80 10.81 15.64 1.91
C LEU A 80 11.97 16.64 2.08
N ASP A 81 11.68 17.86 2.52
CA ASP A 81 12.68 18.92 2.71
C ASP A 81 13.66 18.56 3.84
N SER A 82 13.14 18.06 4.96
CA SER A 82 13.95 17.61 6.09
C SER A 82 14.82 16.41 5.72
N TYR A 83 14.29 15.48 4.92
CA TYR A 83 15.04 14.35 4.40
C TYR A 83 16.20 14.81 3.51
N TRP A 84 15.94 15.67 2.51
CA TRP A 84 17.00 16.15 1.62
C TRP A 84 18.05 16.97 2.35
N ASN A 85 17.67 17.76 3.35
CA ASN A 85 18.63 18.50 4.17
C ASN A 85 19.64 17.57 4.86
N GLU A 86 19.18 16.47 5.44
CA GLU A 86 20.05 15.49 6.11
C GLU A 86 20.94 14.73 5.13
N VAL A 87 20.36 14.28 4.00
CA VAL A 87 21.12 13.60 2.93
C VAL A 87 22.20 14.53 2.38
N ASN A 88 21.89 15.80 2.15
CA ASN A 88 22.83 16.81 1.65
C ASN A 88 23.92 17.16 2.66
N GLN A 89 23.63 17.07 3.96
CA GLN A 89 24.62 17.22 5.04
C GLN A 89 25.52 15.99 5.19
N GLY A 90 25.28 14.92 4.42
CA GLY A 90 26.09 13.71 4.41
C GLY A 90 25.75 12.76 5.56
N ASN A 91 24.62 12.96 6.23
CA ASN A 91 24.18 12.08 7.29
C ASN A 91 23.76 10.72 6.71
N LYS A 92 24.35 9.66 7.25
CA LYS A 92 24.09 8.27 6.83
C LYS A 92 23.38 7.45 7.90
N ASP A 93 23.38 7.92 9.13
CA ASP A 93 22.71 7.26 10.25
C ASP A 93 21.32 7.87 10.45
N PHE A 94 20.34 7.23 9.82
CA PHE A 94 18.92 7.48 10.10
C PHE A 94 18.50 6.55 11.25
N ASP A 95 18.88 6.93 12.47
CA ASP A 95 18.59 6.17 13.67
C ASP A 95 17.17 6.44 14.22
N ASP A 96 16.75 5.67 15.22
CA ASP A 96 15.44 5.86 15.85
C ASP A 96 15.28 7.28 16.43
N SER A 97 16.36 7.91 16.87
CA SER A 97 16.32 9.27 17.44
C SER A 97 15.95 10.33 16.39
N TYR A 98 16.45 10.18 15.16
CA TYR A 98 16.11 11.03 14.03
C TYR A 98 14.59 10.99 13.78
N TYR A 99 14.01 9.79 13.68
CA TYR A 99 12.58 9.65 13.43
C TYR A 99 11.73 10.13 14.62
N ASP A 100 12.15 9.85 15.84
CA ASP A 100 11.41 10.24 17.04
C ASP A 100 11.42 11.78 17.27
N SER A 101 12.40 12.47 16.70
CA SER A 101 12.46 13.94 16.70
C SER A 101 11.24 14.58 16.02
N PHE A 102 10.66 13.95 14.99
CA PHE A 102 9.48 14.46 14.29
C PHE A 102 8.19 14.35 15.12
N PHE A 103 8.14 13.47 16.11
CA PHE A 103 7.02 13.39 17.06
C PHE A 103 7.18 14.36 18.22
N THR A 104 8.42 14.61 18.64
CA THR A 104 8.71 15.34 19.88
C THR A 104 8.91 16.83 19.64
N ASN A 105 9.49 17.20 18.49
CA ASN A 105 9.86 18.58 18.19
C ASN A 105 8.91 19.20 17.15
N LYS A 106 8.11 20.15 17.63
CA LYS A 106 7.15 20.90 16.80
C LYS A 106 7.82 21.77 15.73
N SER A 107 9.09 22.16 15.90
CA SER A 107 9.80 23.00 14.94
C SER A 107 10.28 22.26 13.68
N THR A 108 10.24 20.93 13.69
CA THR A 108 10.76 20.08 12.60
C THR A 108 9.62 19.61 11.66
N THR A 109 8.37 19.93 11.99
CA THR A 109 7.15 19.49 11.28
C THR A 109 6.56 20.56 10.34
N THR A 110 7.09 21.78 10.33
CA THR A 110 6.57 22.92 9.54
C THR A 110 7.65 23.44 8.60
#